data_AF-A0A0M9YE82-F1
#
_entry.id   AF-A0A0M9YE82-F1
#
_cell.length_a   1.000
_cell.length_b   1.000
_cell.length_c   1.000
_cell.angle_alpha   90.00
_cell.angle_beta   90.00
_cell.angle_gamma   90.00
#
_symmetry.space_group_name_H-M   'P 1'
#
loop_
_entity.id
_entity.type
_entity.pdbx_description
1 polymer ?
#
loop_
_entity_poly.entity_id
_entity_poly.type
_entity_poly.pdbx_seq_one_letter_code
_entity_poly.pdbx_strand_id
1 'polypeptide(L)'
;MAKPVRGGTPLLPYAGPVTPAELSRTVVRVVRSAVDEGALSVAGDVVPDAVKVERPRPGGGGDYASGVALKLAAAAGLPPRRVAEVLRRRIADQPGIALVEISGPGFLNITLDRGGKDRVVRRVLEATASYGHGDALLGQSYDFAEAREERARVVTDVVVRLLRSQGALARTVEHGGQVLPLVACPEPRLRELVGVDAARWAMLRPARHDRPRIEVDELLAQRESNALFRVRYAYARSRALTRNALELGFRGEVGPVPDGEILLGLLSDHPGVLESAARHQAPDRLARQLEAVADGLLRFQHGVLPLGDEKPSAAHRNRLALAEAAGTVLAGGLSLLGIDAPEFL
;
A
#
# COMPACT_ATOMS: atom_id res chain seq x y z
N MET A 1 -32.95 14.14 -21.56
CA MET A 1 -31.53 14.54 -21.60
C MET A 1 -30.79 13.85 -20.46
N ALA A 2 -29.85 12.96 -20.76
CA ALA A 2 -29.07 12.27 -19.73
C ALA A 2 -27.78 13.05 -19.41
N LYS A 3 -27.39 13.13 -18.13
CA LYS A 3 -26.07 13.64 -17.71
C LYS A 3 -25.03 12.53 -17.82
N PRO A 4 -23.79 12.81 -18.24
CA PRO A 4 -22.74 11.81 -18.29
C PRO A 4 -22.23 11.45 -16.89
N VAL A 5 -22.17 10.16 -16.60
CA VAL A 5 -21.46 9.60 -15.44
C VAL A 5 -19.96 9.73 -15.70
N ARG A 6 -19.21 10.38 -14.80
CA ARG A 6 -17.74 10.41 -14.86
C ARG A 6 -17.19 9.27 -14.00
N GLY A 7 -16.37 8.42 -14.61
CA GLY A 7 -15.77 7.25 -13.97
C GLY A 7 -14.82 7.60 -12.82
N GLY A 8 -14.59 6.62 -11.94
CA GLY A 8 -13.63 6.73 -10.86
C GLY A 8 -12.19 6.87 -11.36
N THR A 9 -11.31 7.38 -10.51
CA THR A 9 -9.88 7.53 -10.77
C THR A 9 -9.15 7.25 -9.45
N PRO A 10 -8.04 6.50 -9.43
CA PRO A 10 -7.56 5.81 -8.23
C PRO A 10 -6.87 6.74 -7.23
N LEU A 11 -6.85 6.29 -5.96
CA LEU A 11 -6.40 7.09 -4.81
C LEU A 11 -5.13 6.49 -4.18
N LEU A 12 -4.06 7.29 -4.11
CA LEU A 12 -2.90 7.06 -3.23
C LEU A 12 -2.86 8.09 -2.05
N PRO A 13 -1.74 8.69 -1.57
CA PRO A 13 -1.49 8.56 -0.13
C PRO A 13 -0.87 9.80 0.59
N TYR A 14 -1.65 10.60 1.32
CA TYR A 14 -1.08 11.39 2.42
C TYR A 14 -1.93 11.39 3.69
N ALA A 15 -1.26 11.15 4.81
CA ALA A 15 -1.83 11.06 6.15
C ALA A 15 -1.07 11.90 7.19
N GLY A 16 -0.47 13.00 6.76
CA GLY A 16 0.17 14.03 7.57
C GLY A 16 -0.02 15.42 6.93
N PRO A 17 0.32 16.53 7.61
CA PRO A 17 0.65 17.76 6.89
C PRO A 17 1.90 17.45 6.07
N VAL A 18 1.72 17.11 4.79
CA VAL A 18 2.74 16.48 3.94
C VAL A 18 4.10 17.14 4.14
N THR A 19 5.07 16.35 4.62
CA THR A 19 6.41 16.89 4.84
C THR A 19 7.07 17.19 3.49
N PRO A 20 8.04 18.13 3.43
CA PRO A 20 8.76 18.40 2.18
C PRO A 20 9.38 17.13 1.57
N ALA A 21 9.79 16.17 2.41
CA ALA A 21 10.37 14.90 2.01
C ALA A 21 9.34 13.89 1.45
N GLU A 22 8.10 13.88 1.95
CA GLU A 22 7.02 13.05 1.39
C GLU A 22 6.49 13.60 0.07
N LEU A 23 6.33 14.93 0.01
CA LEU A 23 5.96 15.59 -1.23
C LEU A 23 7.06 15.42 -2.28
N SER A 24 8.33 15.54 -1.88
CA SER A 24 9.48 15.22 -2.72
C SER A 24 9.43 13.79 -3.28
N ARG A 25 9.28 12.77 -2.41
CA ARG A 25 9.19 11.36 -2.83
C ARG A 25 8.05 11.11 -3.81
N THR A 26 6.90 11.75 -3.60
CA THR A 26 5.75 11.59 -4.51
C THR A 26 5.96 12.30 -5.83
N VAL A 27 6.55 13.51 -5.84
CA VAL A 27 6.89 14.19 -7.09
C VAL A 27 7.95 13.38 -7.87
N VAL A 28 8.92 12.76 -7.20
CA VAL A 28 9.86 11.80 -7.83
C VAL A 28 9.11 10.60 -8.42
N ARG A 29 8.18 9.98 -7.68
CA ARG A 29 7.33 8.87 -8.16
C ARG A 29 6.52 9.26 -9.40
N VAL A 30 5.90 10.44 -9.40
CA VAL A 30 5.13 10.96 -10.53
C VAL A 30 6.01 11.27 -11.74
N VAL A 31 7.22 11.81 -11.54
CA VAL A 31 8.19 12.02 -12.62
C VAL A 31 8.62 10.67 -13.22
N ARG A 32 8.93 9.66 -12.40
CA ARG A 32 9.29 8.32 -12.87
C ARG A 32 8.17 7.70 -13.71
N SER A 33 6.93 7.68 -13.20
CA SER A 33 5.77 7.20 -13.97
C SER A 33 5.56 7.97 -15.29
N ALA A 34 5.71 9.30 -15.28
CA ALA A 34 5.60 10.09 -16.51
C ALA A 34 6.69 9.77 -17.55
N VAL A 35 7.88 9.33 -17.13
CA VAL A 35 8.97 8.90 -18.02
C VAL A 35 8.75 7.46 -18.49
N ASP A 36 8.42 6.54 -17.57
CA ASP A 36 8.16 5.12 -17.85
C ASP A 36 6.99 4.92 -18.84
N GLU A 37 5.98 5.80 -18.77
CA GLU A 37 4.83 5.83 -19.68
C GLU A 37 5.08 6.64 -20.98
N GLY A 38 6.28 7.19 -21.19
CA GLY A 38 6.64 7.98 -22.37
C GLY A 38 5.96 9.37 -22.46
N ALA A 39 5.27 9.82 -21.41
CA ALA A 39 4.64 11.14 -21.35
C ALA A 39 5.65 12.29 -21.18
N LEU A 40 6.87 11.98 -20.74
CA LEU A 40 8.06 12.84 -20.77
C LEU A 40 9.24 12.03 -21.32
N SER A 41 9.74 12.39 -22.50
CA SER A 41 10.89 11.73 -23.13
C SER A 41 12.21 12.15 -22.49
N VAL A 42 12.49 11.65 -21.29
CA VAL A 42 13.71 11.91 -20.51
C VAL A 42 14.48 10.61 -20.33
N ALA A 43 15.80 10.63 -20.48
CA ALA A 43 16.62 9.45 -20.18
C ALA A 43 16.59 9.14 -18.67
N GLY A 44 16.49 7.86 -18.30
CA GLY A 44 16.17 7.44 -16.93
C GLY A 44 17.23 7.83 -15.87
N ASP A 45 18.47 8.03 -16.29
CA ASP A 45 19.60 8.54 -15.51
C ASP A 45 19.49 10.04 -15.16
N VAL A 46 18.64 10.79 -15.87
CA VAL A 46 18.40 12.23 -15.64
C VAL A 46 17.24 12.47 -14.65
N VAL A 47 16.50 11.43 -14.25
CA VAL A 47 15.43 11.54 -13.25
C VAL A 47 16.04 11.66 -11.84
N PRO A 48 15.90 12.81 -11.15
CA PRO A 48 16.58 13.02 -9.88
C PRO A 48 15.99 12.13 -8.76
N ASP A 49 16.86 11.51 -7.96
CA ASP A 49 16.46 10.70 -6.79
C ASP A 49 15.73 11.50 -5.71
N ALA A 50 15.94 12.82 -5.66
CA ALA A 50 15.25 13.73 -4.76
C ALA A 50 14.84 15.02 -5.48
N VAL A 51 13.57 15.40 -5.37
CA VAL A 51 13.05 16.67 -5.85
C VAL A 51 13.04 17.69 -4.72
N LYS A 52 13.61 18.88 -4.95
CA LYS A 52 13.54 19.97 -3.96
C LYS A 52 12.10 20.48 -3.90
N VAL A 53 11.54 20.51 -2.69
CA VAL A 53 10.23 21.05 -2.36
C VAL A 53 10.43 22.00 -1.19
N GLU A 54 10.01 23.25 -1.34
CA GLU A 54 10.27 24.33 -0.37
C GLU A 54 8.98 25.13 -0.11
N ARG A 55 8.96 25.96 0.93
CA ARG A 55 7.87 26.94 1.07
C ARG A 55 7.92 27.95 -0.08
N PRO A 56 6.77 28.39 -0.62
CA PRO A 56 6.74 29.45 -1.63
C PRO A 56 7.45 30.71 -1.14
N ARG A 57 8.06 31.46 -2.07
CA ARG A 57 8.60 32.79 -1.77
C ARG A 57 7.46 33.75 -1.38
N PRO A 58 7.72 34.83 -0.63
CA PRO A 58 6.70 35.84 -0.35
C PRO A 58 5.99 36.30 -1.64
N GLY A 59 4.66 36.17 -1.68
CA GLY A 59 3.84 36.40 -2.88
C GLY A 59 3.56 35.18 -3.77
N GLY A 60 4.10 33.99 -3.44
CA GLY A 60 3.73 32.71 -4.08
C GLY A 60 2.55 32.03 -3.39
N GLY A 61 1.76 31.27 -4.15
CA GLY A 61 0.62 30.48 -3.64
C GLY A 61 1.00 29.07 -3.18
N GLY A 62 0.06 28.38 -2.53
CA GLY A 62 0.20 27.00 -2.03
C GLY A 62 0.88 26.85 -0.67
N ASP A 63 0.90 25.63 -0.13
CA ASP A 63 1.68 25.27 1.07
C ASP A 63 3.17 25.03 0.70
N TYR A 64 3.43 24.54 -0.51
CA TYR A 64 4.76 24.21 -1.04
C TYR A 64 4.95 24.59 -2.52
N ALA A 65 6.21 24.73 -2.95
CA ALA A 65 6.60 24.96 -4.34
C ALA A 65 7.73 24.03 -4.78
N SER A 66 7.72 23.61 -6.05
CA SER A 66 8.82 22.88 -6.68
C SER A 66 9.16 23.38 -8.09
N GLY A 67 10.45 23.49 -8.38
CA GLY A 67 11.00 23.84 -9.69
C GLY A 67 11.37 22.64 -10.56
N VAL A 68 10.88 21.43 -10.26
CA VAL A 68 11.29 20.19 -10.96
C VAL A 68 11.12 20.25 -12.49
N ALA A 69 10.03 20.86 -12.98
CA ALA A 69 9.77 20.98 -14.41
C ALA A 69 10.82 21.82 -15.15
N LEU A 70 11.45 22.80 -14.48
CA LEU A 70 12.54 23.61 -15.04
C LEU A 70 13.81 22.78 -15.23
N LYS A 71 14.08 21.82 -14.34
CA LYS A 71 15.23 20.91 -14.43
C LYS A 71 15.05 19.87 -15.55
N LEU A 72 13.84 19.33 -15.67
CA LEU A 72 13.53 18.28 -16.65
C LEU A 72 13.32 18.81 -18.08
N ALA A 73 12.93 20.08 -18.24
CA ALA A 73 12.66 20.72 -19.53
C ALA A 73 13.70 20.47 -20.63
N ALA A 74 14.98 20.72 -20.32
CA ALA A 74 16.07 20.56 -21.28
C ALA A 74 16.23 19.11 -21.73
N ALA A 75 16.20 18.16 -20.79
CA ALA A 75 16.32 16.74 -21.07
C ALA A 75 15.09 16.14 -21.76
N ALA A 76 13.90 16.73 -21.55
CA ALA A 76 12.66 16.35 -22.21
C ALA A 76 12.50 16.97 -23.62
N GLY A 77 13.36 17.92 -24.02
CA GLY A 77 13.20 18.69 -25.25
C GLY A 77 11.95 19.58 -25.30
N LEU A 78 11.38 19.94 -24.14
CA LEU A 78 10.08 20.62 -24.02
C LEU A 78 10.19 21.95 -23.25
N PRO A 79 9.36 22.96 -23.57
CA PRO A 79 9.26 24.17 -22.77
C PRO A 79 8.92 23.84 -21.30
N PRO A 80 9.55 24.47 -20.28
CA PRO A 80 9.31 24.11 -18.88
C PRO A 80 7.86 24.16 -18.44
N ARG A 81 7.08 25.09 -19.01
CA ARG A 81 5.64 25.20 -18.78
C ARG A 81 4.86 23.98 -19.28
N ARG A 82 5.27 23.35 -20.39
CA ARG A 82 4.67 22.11 -20.90
C ARG A 82 4.98 20.92 -19.99
N VAL A 83 6.22 20.80 -19.52
CA VAL A 83 6.60 19.79 -18.53
C VAL A 83 5.81 20.00 -17.23
N ALA A 84 5.65 21.24 -16.78
CA ALA A 84 4.82 21.59 -15.64
C ALA A 84 3.34 21.24 -15.87
N GLU A 85 2.79 21.43 -17.08
CA GLU A 85 1.40 21.04 -17.41
C GLU A 85 1.17 19.53 -17.35
N VAL A 86 2.14 18.71 -17.79
CA VAL A 86 2.10 17.24 -17.68
C VAL A 86 2.16 16.81 -16.22
N LEU A 87 3.14 17.32 -15.47
CA LEU A 87 3.33 16.96 -14.06
C LEU A 87 2.20 17.47 -13.17
N ARG A 88 1.68 18.69 -13.39
CA ARG A 88 0.57 19.29 -12.63
C ARG A 88 -0.63 18.37 -12.58
N ARG A 89 -1.03 17.77 -13.71
CA ARG A 89 -2.17 16.84 -13.78
C ARG A 89 -1.92 15.65 -12.86
N ARG A 90 -0.84 14.91 -13.12
CA ARG A 90 -0.45 13.70 -12.37
C ARG A 90 -0.18 13.93 -10.88
N ILE A 91 0.30 15.12 -10.50
CA ILE A 91 0.52 15.52 -9.10
C ILE A 91 -0.80 15.94 -8.43
N ALA A 92 -1.71 16.61 -9.14
CA ALA A 92 -3.03 16.98 -8.60
C ALA A 92 -3.94 15.77 -8.39
N ASP A 93 -3.76 14.71 -9.17
CA ASP A 93 -4.39 13.40 -8.95
C ASP A 93 -3.79 12.68 -7.70
N GLN A 94 -2.73 13.24 -7.10
CA GLN A 94 -2.13 12.91 -5.81
C GLN A 94 -3.05 13.08 -4.58
N PRO A 95 -3.66 12.06 -3.94
CA PRO A 95 -4.57 12.36 -2.82
C PRO A 95 -3.84 12.87 -1.60
N GLY A 96 -4.48 13.82 -0.91
CA GLY A 96 -3.83 14.66 0.08
C GLY A 96 -3.18 15.92 -0.53
N ILE A 97 -3.21 16.08 -1.85
CA ILE A 97 -3.05 17.37 -2.54
C ILE A 97 -4.45 17.86 -2.93
N ALA A 98 -4.79 19.08 -2.54
CA ALA A 98 -6.04 19.74 -2.85
C ALA A 98 -5.98 20.51 -4.18
N LEU A 99 -4.82 21.06 -4.53
CA LEU A 99 -4.63 21.88 -5.73
C LEU A 99 -3.15 21.90 -6.16
N VAL A 100 -2.91 21.95 -7.48
CA VAL A 100 -1.59 22.27 -8.04
C VAL A 100 -1.73 23.37 -9.09
N GLU A 101 -1.04 24.48 -8.88
CA GLU A 101 -1.00 25.64 -9.78
C GLU A 101 0.37 25.77 -10.45
N ILE A 102 0.41 26.42 -11.62
CA ILE A 102 1.67 26.71 -12.33
C ILE A 102 1.91 28.22 -12.30
N SER A 103 3.04 28.65 -11.73
CA SER A 103 3.46 30.05 -11.75
C SER A 103 4.72 30.27 -12.60
N GLY A 104 4.77 31.46 -13.23
CA GLY A 104 5.90 31.92 -14.02
C GLY A 104 6.26 30.95 -15.17
N PRO A 105 7.55 30.60 -15.35
CA PRO A 105 7.99 29.75 -16.46
C PRO A 105 7.66 28.25 -16.28
N GLY A 106 7.28 27.79 -15.09
CA GLY A 106 7.04 26.37 -14.81
C GLY A 106 7.23 25.93 -13.36
N PHE A 107 7.05 26.81 -12.37
CA PHE A 107 7.04 26.40 -10.96
C PHE A 107 5.69 25.76 -10.62
N LEU A 108 5.72 24.63 -9.91
CA LEU A 108 4.54 23.93 -9.43
C LEU A 108 4.29 24.32 -7.97
N ASN A 109 3.20 25.04 -7.71
CA ASN A 109 2.75 25.39 -6.37
C ASN A 109 1.68 24.37 -5.93
N ILE A 110 1.79 23.84 -4.73
CA ILE A 110 1.04 22.67 -4.27
C ILE A 110 0.35 23.02 -2.95
N THR A 111 -0.97 22.82 -2.90
CA THR A 111 -1.81 22.99 -1.70
C THR A 111 -2.28 21.63 -1.22
N LEU A 112 -2.29 21.39 0.09
CA LEU A 112 -2.60 20.10 0.70
C LEU A 112 -4.07 19.95 1.11
N ASP A 113 -4.63 18.74 0.99
CA ASP A 113 -5.95 18.40 1.52
C ASP A 113 -5.86 18.07 3.01
N ARG A 114 -6.48 18.93 3.83
CA ARG A 114 -6.49 18.83 5.30
C ARG A 114 -7.59 17.92 5.84
N GLY A 115 -8.45 17.34 4.99
CA GLY A 115 -9.54 16.42 5.35
C GLY A 115 -9.36 14.96 4.88
N GLY A 116 -8.20 14.60 4.35
CA GLY A 116 -7.97 13.30 3.70
C GLY A 116 -7.83 12.09 4.64
N LYS A 117 -7.34 12.26 5.87
CA LYS A 117 -6.91 11.15 6.74
C LYS A 117 -8.06 10.23 7.16
N ASP A 118 -9.12 10.81 7.70
CA ASP A 118 -10.29 10.08 8.22
C ASP A 118 -11.03 9.30 7.12
N ARG A 119 -10.90 9.75 5.86
CA ARG A 119 -11.42 9.04 4.68
C ARG A 119 -10.67 7.73 4.38
N VAL A 120 -9.45 7.54 4.89
CA VAL A 120 -8.71 6.27 4.74
C VAL A 120 -9.34 5.23 5.66
N VAL A 121 -9.44 5.54 6.96
CA VAL A 121 -10.07 4.66 7.97
C VAL A 121 -11.49 4.29 7.55
N ARG A 122 -12.31 5.27 7.14
CA ARG A 122 -13.67 5.03 6.64
C ARG A 122 -13.70 4.06 5.45
N ARG A 123 -12.90 4.31 4.40
CA ARG A 123 -12.85 3.43 3.20
C ARG A 123 -12.39 2.01 3.53
N VAL A 124 -11.44 1.85 4.47
CA VAL A 124 -10.98 0.52 4.90
C VAL A 124 -12.12 -0.25 5.58
N LEU A 125 -12.80 0.38 6.54
CA LEU A 125 -13.90 -0.24 7.28
C LEU A 125 -15.12 -0.52 6.38
N GLU A 126 -15.40 0.34 5.41
CA GLU A 126 -16.48 0.15 4.42
C GLU A 126 -16.17 -0.97 3.41
N ALA A 127 -14.95 -1.04 2.88
CA ALA A 127 -14.56 -2.05 1.88
C ALA A 127 -14.22 -3.42 2.51
N THR A 128 -13.96 -3.46 3.82
CA THR A 128 -13.58 -4.65 4.58
C THR A 128 -12.37 -5.37 3.96
N ALA A 129 -12.44 -6.69 3.76
CA ALA A 129 -11.38 -7.49 3.15
C ALA A 129 -11.10 -7.14 1.67
N SER A 130 -11.97 -6.35 1.01
CA SER A 130 -11.74 -5.89 -0.38
C SER A 130 -11.06 -4.52 -0.48
N TYR A 131 -10.63 -3.92 0.64
CA TYR A 131 -9.91 -2.64 0.60
C TYR A 131 -8.63 -2.73 -0.25
N GLY A 132 -8.50 -1.83 -1.23
CA GLY A 132 -7.38 -1.84 -2.18
C GLY A 132 -7.55 -2.76 -3.39
N HIS A 133 -8.70 -3.45 -3.51
CA HIS A 133 -9.13 -4.02 -4.78
C HIS A 133 -9.51 -2.88 -5.76
N GLY A 134 -9.41 -3.15 -7.06
CA GLY A 134 -9.63 -2.16 -8.11
C GLY A 134 -9.87 -2.78 -9.49
N ASP A 135 -9.85 -1.93 -10.51
CA ASP A 135 -10.09 -2.26 -11.93
C ASP A 135 -8.89 -1.90 -12.83
N ALA A 136 -7.72 -1.66 -12.22
CA ALA A 136 -6.51 -1.18 -12.88
C ALA A 136 -5.92 -2.13 -13.95
N LEU A 137 -6.40 -3.39 -14.00
CA LEU A 137 -6.09 -4.43 -14.98
C LEU A 137 -7.34 -4.96 -15.72
N LEU A 138 -8.47 -4.24 -15.66
CA LEU A 138 -9.69 -4.61 -16.35
C LEU A 138 -9.45 -4.80 -17.86
N GLY A 139 -10.00 -5.89 -18.41
CA GLY A 139 -9.82 -6.26 -19.82
C GLY A 139 -8.48 -6.95 -20.14
N GLN A 140 -7.56 -7.09 -19.19
CA GLN A 140 -6.34 -7.88 -19.36
C GLN A 140 -6.59 -9.34 -18.97
N SER A 141 -6.01 -10.28 -19.72
CA SER A 141 -6.18 -11.72 -19.54
C SER A 141 -4.84 -12.40 -19.28
N TYR A 142 -4.79 -13.31 -18.31
CA TYR A 142 -3.58 -14.01 -17.89
C TYR A 142 -3.85 -15.49 -17.66
N ASP A 143 -3.38 -16.33 -18.58
CA ASP A 143 -3.36 -17.78 -18.41
C ASP A 143 -1.99 -18.21 -17.86
N PHE A 144 -2.00 -18.98 -16.78
CA PHE A 144 -0.81 -19.57 -16.14
C PHE A 144 -0.84 -21.09 -16.28
N ALA A 145 0.30 -21.72 -16.56
CA ALA A 145 0.38 -23.18 -16.61
C ALA A 145 0.35 -23.79 -15.20
N GLU A 146 -0.18 -25.00 -15.08
CA GLU A 146 -0.08 -25.77 -13.84
C GLU A 146 1.38 -26.07 -13.48
N ALA A 147 1.81 -25.64 -12.30
CA ALA A 147 3.12 -25.93 -11.76
C ALA A 147 3.15 -27.27 -11.01
N ARG A 148 4.28 -27.99 -11.08
CA ARG A 148 4.51 -29.20 -10.27
C ARG A 148 5.20 -28.89 -8.94
N GLU A 149 6.20 -28.01 -8.97
CA GLU A 149 6.93 -27.56 -7.78
C GLU A 149 6.01 -26.76 -6.84
N GLU A 150 6.22 -26.86 -5.52
CA GLU A 150 5.26 -26.31 -4.55
C GLU A 150 5.28 -24.77 -4.50
N ARG A 151 6.45 -24.13 -4.44
CA ARG A 151 6.53 -22.66 -4.45
C ARG A 151 5.92 -22.09 -5.72
N ALA A 152 6.17 -22.70 -6.87
CA ALA A 152 5.57 -22.29 -8.13
C ALA A 152 4.04 -22.40 -8.12
N ARG A 153 3.45 -23.46 -7.53
CA ARG A 153 1.99 -23.55 -7.33
C ARG A 153 1.47 -22.45 -6.41
N VAL A 154 2.10 -22.26 -5.25
CA VAL A 154 1.67 -21.28 -4.23
C VAL A 154 1.79 -19.85 -4.74
N VAL A 155 2.90 -19.50 -5.40
CA VAL A 155 3.13 -18.17 -5.99
C VAL A 155 2.13 -17.92 -7.14
N THR A 156 1.87 -18.91 -8.00
CA THR A 156 0.90 -18.76 -9.10
C THR A 156 -0.53 -18.56 -8.59
N ASP A 157 -0.98 -19.34 -7.61
CA ASP A 157 -2.28 -19.18 -6.93
C ASP A 157 -2.45 -17.75 -6.38
N VAL A 158 -1.45 -17.22 -5.67
CA VAL A 158 -1.50 -15.85 -5.14
C VAL A 158 -1.41 -14.79 -6.24
N VAL A 159 -0.59 -14.98 -7.27
CA VAL A 159 -0.53 -14.05 -8.42
C VAL A 159 -1.88 -14.00 -9.15
N VAL A 160 -2.56 -15.13 -9.35
CA VAL A 160 -3.92 -15.17 -9.92
C VAL A 160 -4.92 -14.41 -9.03
N ARG A 161 -4.85 -14.56 -7.70
CA ARG A 161 -5.69 -13.79 -6.75
C ARG A 161 -5.43 -12.29 -6.82
N LEU A 162 -4.16 -11.87 -6.86
CA LEU A 162 -3.75 -10.46 -6.97
C LEU A 162 -4.20 -9.84 -8.31
N LEU A 163 -4.06 -10.56 -9.41
CA LEU A 163 -4.52 -10.09 -10.72
C LEU A 163 -6.05 -9.93 -10.75
N ARG A 164 -6.78 -10.90 -10.19
CA ARG A 164 -8.26 -10.84 -10.03
C ARG A 164 -8.71 -9.69 -9.13
N SER A 165 -7.98 -9.40 -8.05
CA SER A 165 -8.32 -8.28 -7.15
C SER A 165 -8.17 -6.90 -7.81
N GLN A 166 -7.47 -6.83 -8.95
CA GLN A 166 -7.30 -5.63 -9.78
C GLN A 166 -8.11 -5.69 -11.09
N GLY A 167 -9.09 -6.59 -11.19
CA GLY A 167 -10.04 -6.68 -12.31
C GLY A 167 -9.59 -7.49 -13.52
N ALA A 168 -8.41 -8.14 -13.47
CA ALA A 168 -7.93 -8.97 -14.58
C ALA A 168 -8.64 -10.34 -14.64
N LEU A 169 -8.79 -10.86 -15.86
CA LEU A 169 -9.19 -12.24 -16.11
C LEU A 169 -7.98 -13.16 -15.99
N ALA A 170 -7.61 -13.53 -14.75
CA ALA A 170 -6.51 -14.47 -14.50
C ALA A 170 -7.01 -15.88 -14.15
N ARG A 171 -6.34 -16.93 -14.64
CA ARG A 171 -6.63 -18.34 -14.31
C ARG A 171 -5.41 -19.23 -14.51
N THR A 172 -5.44 -20.40 -13.88
CA THR A 172 -4.55 -21.52 -14.22
C THR A 172 -5.19 -22.37 -15.30
N VAL A 173 -4.39 -22.90 -16.23
CA VAL A 173 -4.81 -23.77 -17.34
C VAL A 173 -3.85 -24.96 -17.44
N GLU A 174 -4.36 -26.12 -17.85
CA GLU A 174 -3.58 -27.34 -18.04
C GLU A 174 -2.49 -27.19 -19.11
N HIS A 175 -2.78 -26.43 -20.19
CA HIS A 175 -1.95 -26.35 -21.38
C HIS A 175 -1.80 -24.91 -21.87
N GLY A 176 -0.59 -24.52 -22.31
CA GLY A 176 -0.33 -23.25 -23.00
C GLY A 176 -0.22 -21.98 -22.15
N GLY A 177 -0.42 -22.05 -20.83
CA GLY A 177 -0.28 -20.91 -19.93
C GLY A 177 1.19 -20.53 -19.65
N GLN A 178 1.41 -19.32 -19.13
CA GLN A 178 2.74 -18.84 -18.74
C GLN A 178 3.26 -19.54 -17.46
N VAL A 179 4.56 -19.80 -17.38
CA VAL A 179 5.24 -20.29 -16.16
C VAL A 179 5.99 -19.12 -15.53
N LEU A 180 5.78 -18.88 -14.24
CA LEU A 180 6.49 -17.82 -13.51
C LEU A 180 7.96 -18.19 -13.29
N PRO A 181 8.93 -17.37 -13.73
CA PRO A 181 10.36 -17.64 -13.51
C PRO A 181 10.73 -17.35 -12.05
N LEU A 182 10.97 -18.40 -11.27
CA LEU A 182 11.29 -18.33 -9.85
C LEU A 182 12.25 -19.43 -9.39
N VAL A 183 12.95 -19.19 -8.28
CA VAL A 183 13.78 -20.17 -7.60
C VAL A 183 12.89 -21.13 -6.80
N ALA A 184 13.02 -22.44 -7.03
CA ALA A 184 12.23 -23.47 -6.35
C ALA A 184 12.37 -23.42 -4.80
N CYS A 185 11.40 -23.98 -4.08
CA CYS A 185 11.58 -24.25 -2.65
C CYS A 185 12.70 -25.30 -2.47
N PRO A 186 13.69 -25.06 -1.59
CA PRO A 186 14.73 -26.05 -1.31
C PRO A 186 14.25 -27.24 -0.48
N GLU A 187 13.09 -27.14 0.17
CA GLU A 187 12.46 -28.24 0.92
C GLU A 187 11.08 -28.56 0.31
N PRO A 188 10.95 -29.64 -0.47
CA PRO A 188 9.69 -30.03 -1.13
C PRO A 188 8.56 -30.47 -0.19
N ARG A 189 8.85 -30.76 1.08
CA ARG A 189 7.87 -31.18 2.10
C ARG A 189 7.66 -30.11 3.19
N LEU A 190 8.03 -28.85 2.92
CA LEU A 190 7.98 -27.79 3.93
C LEU A 190 6.60 -27.67 4.61
N ARG A 191 5.51 -27.86 3.84
CA ARG A 191 4.13 -27.89 4.37
C ARG A 191 3.91 -28.96 5.44
N GLU A 192 4.52 -30.13 5.32
CA GLU A 192 4.41 -31.23 6.29
C GLU A 192 5.17 -30.90 7.58
N LEU A 193 6.25 -30.12 7.48
CA LEU A 193 7.13 -29.77 8.61
C LEU A 193 6.62 -28.58 9.43
N VAL A 194 6.11 -27.52 8.77
CA VAL A 194 5.73 -26.26 9.45
C VAL A 194 4.23 -25.93 9.34
N GLY A 195 3.44 -26.74 8.66
CA GLY A 195 2.04 -26.47 8.36
C GLY A 195 1.82 -25.51 7.18
N VAL A 196 0.56 -25.38 6.77
CA VAL A 196 0.18 -24.68 5.52
C VAL A 196 0.57 -23.20 5.53
N ASP A 197 0.20 -22.46 6.59
CA ASP A 197 0.42 -21.01 6.66
C ASP A 197 1.90 -20.64 6.66
N ALA A 198 2.71 -21.32 7.48
CA ALA A 198 4.14 -21.06 7.60
C ALA A 198 4.89 -21.42 6.31
N ALA A 199 4.52 -22.53 5.66
CA ALA A 199 5.08 -22.90 4.37
C ALA A 199 4.70 -21.89 3.28
N ARG A 200 3.43 -21.45 3.20
CA ARG A 200 3.01 -20.39 2.26
C ARG A 200 3.76 -19.09 2.51
N TRP A 201 3.87 -18.64 3.76
CA TRP A 201 4.63 -17.43 4.11
C TRP A 201 6.11 -17.53 3.70
N ALA A 202 6.77 -18.64 4.01
CA ALA A 202 8.17 -18.89 3.65
C ALA A 202 8.40 -18.87 2.12
N MET A 203 7.42 -19.33 1.34
CA MET A 203 7.46 -19.36 -0.13
C MET A 203 7.13 -17.99 -0.78
N LEU A 204 6.24 -17.20 -0.16
CA LEU A 204 5.69 -15.95 -0.73
C LEU A 204 6.45 -14.68 -0.31
N ARG A 205 7.03 -14.66 0.91
CA ARG A 205 7.79 -13.52 1.44
C ARG A 205 9.06 -13.17 0.64
N PRO A 206 9.94 -14.11 0.25
CA PRO A 206 11.12 -13.80 -0.56
C PRO A 206 10.70 -13.50 -2.01
N ALA A 207 11.43 -12.60 -2.68
CA ALA A 207 11.18 -12.30 -4.09
C ALA A 207 11.40 -13.54 -4.97
N ARG A 208 10.82 -13.56 -6.17
CA ARG A 208 10.86 -14.75 -7.05
C ARG A 208 12.27 -15.25 -7.37
N HIS A 209 13.26 -14.37 -7.43
CA HIS A 209 14.67 -14.71 -7.67
C HIS A 209 15.46 -15.07 -6.40
N ASP A 210 14.89 -14.85 -5.22
CA ASP A 210 15.51 -15.19 -3.94
C ASP A 210 15.15 -16.63 -3.54
N ARG A 211 16.09 -17.33 -2.89
CA ARG A 211 15.85 -18.66 -2.31
C ARG A 211 15.08 -18.53 -0.97
N PRO A 212 14.01 -19.32 -0.75
CA PRO A 212 13.34 -19.38 0.55
C PRO A 212 14.28 -19.81 1.68
N ARG A 213 14.15 -19.15 2.83
CA ARG A 213 14.78 -19.58 4.09
C ARG A 213 13.83 -20.56 4.77
N ILE A 214 14.35 -21.71 5.16
CA ILE A 214 13.58 -22.89 5.59
C ILE A 214 13.98 -23.38 6.99
N GLU A 215 14.52 -22.48 7.83
CA GLU A 215 14.86 -22.78 9.23
C GLU A 215 13.58 -23.11 10.01
N VAL A 216 13.28 -24.41 10.15
CA VAL A 216 12.00 -24.93 10.69
C VAL A 216 11.67 -24.32 12.05
N ASP A 217 12.66 -24.26 12.95
CA ASP A 217 12.49 -23.71 14.30
C ASP A 217 12.11 -22.22 14.29
N GLU A 218 12.66 -21.41 13.38
CA GLU A 218 12.30 -19.98 13.26
C GLU A 218 10.94 -19.79 12.59
N LEU A 219 10.57 -20.66 11.65
CA LEU A 219 9.25 -20.64 11.01
C LEU A 219 8.12 -21.01 11.99
N LEU A 220 8.40 -21.89 12.96
CA LEU A 220 7.48 -22.29 14.03
C LEU A 220 7.52 -21.37 15.26
N ALA A 221 8.55 -20.52 15.42
CA ALA A 221 8.73 -19.72 16.62
C ALA A 221 7.58 -18.70 16.83
N GLN A 222 6.92 -18.78 17.99
CA GLN A 222 5.87 -17.84 18.41
C GLN A 222 6.47 -16.59 19.08
N ARG A 223 7.20 -15.79 18.31
CA ARG A 223 7.86 -14.56 18.76
C ARG A 223 7.93 -13.54 17.64
N GLU A 224 8.07 -12.26 17.98
CA GLU A 224 8.03 -11.16 17.00
C GLU A 224 9.15 -11.19 15.93
N SER A 225 10.24 -11.95 16.13
CA SER A 225 11.26 -12.17 15.08
C SER A 225 10.71 -12.96 13.89
N ASN A 226 9.75 -13.87 14.13
CA ASN A 226 9.04 -14.59 13.09
C ASN A 226 8.02 -13.65 12.45
N ALA A 227 8.30 -13.25 11.21
CA ALA A 227 7.48 -12.30 10.47
C ALA A 227 6.02 -12.77 10.28
N LEU A 228 5.75 -14.07 10.14
CA LEU A 228 4.38 -14.59 10.05
C LEU A 228 3.65 -14.44 11.38
N PHE A 229 4.29 -14.88 12.47
CA PHE A 229 3.73 -14.77 13.81
C PHE A 229 3.41 -13.30 14.12
N ARG A 230 4.35 -12.38 13.90
CA ARG A 230 4.18 -10.94 14.11
C ARG A 230 2.98 -10.36 13.35
N VAL A 231 2.80 -10.74 12.08
CA VAL A 231 1.66 -10.28 11.24
C VAL A 231 0.32 -10.81 11.76
N ARG A 232 0.24 -12.11 12.08
CA ARG A 232 -0.99 -12.70 12.65
C ARG A 232 -1.27 -12.19 14.06
N TYR A 233 -0.23 -11.99 14.87
CA TYR A 233 -0.32 -11.44 16.23
C TYR A 233 -0.83 -10.00 16.22
N ALA A 234 -0.34 -9.15 15.31
CA ALA A 234 -0.88 -7.80 15.12
C ALA A 234 -2.39 -7.83 14.76
N TYR A 235 -2.81 -8.77 13.90
CA TYR A 235 -4.23 -8.96 13.61
C TYR A 235 -5.02 -9.41 14.86
N ALA A 236 -4.61 -10.48 15.54
CA ALA A 236 -5.25 -10.95 16.78
C ALA A 236 -5.32 -9.85 17.84
N ARG A 237 -4.30 -8.99 17.91
CA ARG A 237 -4.24 -7.84 18.82
C ARG A 237 -5.23 -6.75 18.44
N SER A 238 -5.46 -6.47 17.16
CA SER A 238 -6.55 -5.57 16.73
C SER A 238 -7.93 -6.07 17.18
N ARG A 239 -8.16 -7.39 17.10
CA ARG A 239 -9.39 -8.02 17.59
C ARG A 239 -9.50 -7.93 19.11
N ALA A 240 -8.41 -8.18 19.84
CA ALA A 240 -8.36 -7.99 21.29
C ALA A 240 -8.66 -6.55 21.71
N LEU A 241 -8.05 -5.55 21.08
CA LEU A 241 -8.35 -4.12 21.33
C LEU A 241 -9.84 -3.81 21.16
N THR A 242 -10.49 -4.38 20.12
CA THR A 242 -11.93 -4.21 19.90
C THR A 242 -12.76 -4.85 21.00
N ARG A 243 -12.43 -6.08 21.42
CA ARG A 243 -13.14 -6.79 22.50
C ARG A 243 -13.03 -6.05 23.83
N ASN A 244 -11.81 -5.66 24.21
CA ASN A 244 -11.55 -4.93 25.45
C ASN A 244 -12.23 -3.55 25.46
N ALA A 245 -12.33 -2.86 24.33
CA ALA A 245 -13.05 -1.59 24.25
C ALA A 245 -14.56 -1.75 24.46
N LEU A 246 -15.15 -2.85 23.97
CA LEU A 246 -16.56 -3.18 24.20
C LEU A 246 -16.82 -3.49 25.69
N GLU A 247 -15.90 -4.19 26.36
CA GLU A 247 -15.94 -4.41 27.81
C GLU A 247 -15.86 -3.09 28.60
N LEU A 248 -15.05 -2.14 28.12
CA LEU A 248 -14.96 -0.76 28.63
C LEU A 248 -16.12 0.15 28.16
N GLY A 249 -17.13 -0.38 27.48
CA GLY A 249 -18.35 0.34 27.10
C GLY A 249 -18.21 1.32 25.94
N PHE A 250 -17.21 1.19 25.07
CA PHE A 250 -17.06 2.03 23.87
C PHE A 250 -16.76 1.26 22.58
N ARG A 251 -16.82 1.97 21.45
CA ARG A 251 -16.57 1.44 20.10
C ARG A 251 -15.68 2.40 19.30
N GLY A 252 -15.11 1.91 18.20
CA GLY A 252 -14.40 2.76 17.25
C GLY A 252 -15.32 3.83 16.67
N GLU A 253 -14.80 5.04 16.53
CA GLU A 253 -15.47 6.18 15.89
C GLU A 253 -14.48 6.80 14.90
N VAL A 254 -14.89 7.06 13.66
CA VAL A 254 -13.94 7.62 12.67
C VAL A 254 -13.75 9.11 12.91
N GLY A 255 -12.55 9.49 13.29
CA GLY A 255 -12.13 10.88 13.50
C GLY A 255 -10.61 11.03 13.50
N PRO A 256 -10.09 12.25 13.80
CA PRO A 256 -8.67 12.55 13.70
C PRO A 256 -7.83 11.77 14.72
N VAL A 257 -6.69 11.24 14.25
CA VAL A 257 -5.69 10.52 15.05
C VAL A 257 -4.29 11.12 14.81
N PRO A 258 -3.87 12.14 15.60
CA PRO A 258 -2.61 12.85 15.38
C PRO A 258 -1.35 12.00 15.55
N ASP A 259 -1.40 10.96 16.38
CA ASP A 259 -0.34 9.99 16.64
C ASP A 259 -0.37 8.76 15.71
N GLY A 260 -1.33 8.72 14.78
CA GLY A 260 -1.55 7.60 13.86
C GLY A 260 -0.91 7.76 12.48
N GLU A 261 -0.14 8.82 12.23
CA GLU A 261 0.28 9.22 10.86
C GLU A 261 1.01 8.12 10.09
N ILE A 262 1.93 7.40 10.74
CA ILE A 262 2.68 6.29 10.13
C ILE A 262 1.74 5.16 9.72
N LEU A 263 0.83 4.76 10.62
CA LEU A 263 -0.10 3.65 10.36
C LEU A 263 -1.11 4.06 9.28
N LEU A 264 -1.68 5.26 9.36
CA LEU A 264 -2.55 5.81 8.31
C LEU A 264 -1.86 5.89 6.95
N GLY A 265 -0.58 6.26 6.89
CA GLY A 265 0.22 6.25 5.66
C GLY A 265 0.29 4.86 5.04
N LEU A 266 0.62 3.85 5.84
CA LEU A 266 0.67 2.45 5.41
C LEU A 266 -0.69 1.92 4.93
N LEU A 267 -1.80 2.31 5.58
CA LEU A 267 -3.14 1.97 5.08
C LEU A 267 -3.47 2.72 3.79
N SER A 268 -2.99 3.96 3.62
CA SER A 268 -3.20 4.76 2.40
C SER A 268 -2.42 4.25 1.18
N ASP A 269 -1.22 3.70 1.40
CA ASP A 269 -0.39 3.12 0.34
C ASP A 269 -0.86 1.73 -0.12
N HIS A 270 -1.62 1.01 0.72
CA HIS A 270 -2.01 -0.38 0.48
C HIS A 270 -2.67 -0.66 -0.90
N PRO A 271 -3.61 0.17 -1.41
CA PRO A 271 -4.18 -0.03 -2.74
C PRO A 271 -3.13 -0.06 -3.87
N GLY A 272 -2.17 0.88 -3.84
CA GLY A 272 -1.10 0.95 -4.84
C GLY A 272 -0.07 -0.17 -4.67
N VAL A 273 0.12 -0.67 -3.45
CA VAL A 273 0.92 -1.89 -3.23
C VAL A 273 0.23 -3.10 -3.86
N LEU A 274 -1.08 -3.27 -3.72
CA LEU A 274 -1.83 -4.36 -4.35
C LEU A 274 -1.79 -4.27 -5.88
N GLU A 275 -2.04 -3.09 -6.45
CA GLU A 275 -1.93 -2.85 -7.89
C GLU A 275 -0.51 -3.19 -8.40
N SER A 276 0.52 -2.73 -7.69
CA SER A 276 1.91 -2.98 -8.03
C SER A 276 2.31 -4.46 -7.89
N ALA A 277 1.83 -5.14 -6.85
CA ALA A 277 2.04 -6.57 -6.65
C ALA A 277 1.39 -7.41 -7.78
N ALA A 278 0.20 -7.01 -8.24
CA ALA A 278 -0.47 -7.62 -9.38
C ALA A 278 0.29 -7.36 -10.69
N ARG A 279 0.55 -6.09 -11.04
CA ARG A 279 1.27 -5.69 -12.28
C ARG A 279 2.62 -6.39 -12.45
N HIS A 280 3.38 -6.55 -11.37
CA HIS A 280 4.70 -7.17 -11.41
C HIS A 280 4.72 -8.67 -11.09
N GLN A 281 3.55 -9.27 -10.81
CA GLN A 281 3.41 -10.67 -10.40
C GLN A 281 4.34 -10.99 -9.19
N ALA A 282 4.27 -10.15 -8.16
CA ALA A 282 5.26 -10.03 -7.09
C ALA A 282 4.59 -10.03 -5.69
N PRO A 283 4.17 -11.21 -5.16
CA PRO A 283 3.47 -11.31 -3.89
C PRO A 283 4.32 -10.91 -2.67
N ASP A 284 5.65 -10.90 -2.79
CA ASP A 284 6.60 -10.41 -1.79
C ASP A 284 6.34 -8.93 -1.41
N ARG A 285 5.76 -8.15 -2.33
CA ARG A 285 5.37 -6.75 -2.09
C ARG A 285 4.22 -6.65 -1.08
N LEU A 286 3.23 -7.54 -1.18
CA LEU A 286 2.15 -7.63 -0.21
C LEU A 286 2.67 -8.13 1.14
N ALA A 287 3.47 -9.20 1.17
CA ALA A 287 4.06 -9.72 2.42
C ALA A 287 4.81 -8.63 3.21
N ARG A 288 5.67 -7.85 2.53
CA ARG A 288 6.41 -6.72 3.14
C ARG A 288 5.49 -5.60 3.63
N GLN A 289 4.38 -5.32 2.93
CA GLN A 289 3.41 -4.33 3.39
C GLN A 289 2.66 -4.79 4.65
N LEU A 290 2.33 -6.09 4.74
CA LEU A 290 1.69 -6.64 5.95
C LEU A 290 2.65 -6.61 7.15
N GLU A 291 3.95 -6.91 6.95
CA GLU A 291 4.96 -6.69 7.99
C GLU A 291 5.01 -5.23 8.45
N ALA A 292 5.01 -4.27 7.51
CA ALA A 292 5.03 -2.85 7.84
C ALA A 292 3.77 -2.39 8.59
N VAL A 293 2.58 -2.83 8.17
CA VAL A 293 1.30 -2.54 8.85
C VAL A 293 1.27 -3.17 10.24
N ALA A 294 1.75 -4.41 10.39
CA ALA A 294 1.84 -5.09 11.68
C ALA A 294 2.78 -4.35 12.64
N ASP A 295 3.96 -3.95 12.18
CA ASP A 295 4.92 -3.13 12.92
C ASP A 295 4.35 -1.75 13.31
N GLY A 296 3.59 -1.12 12.40
CA GLY A 296 2.88 0.13 12.68
C GLY A 296 1.84 -0.02 13.78
N LEU A 297 1.00 -1.06 13.69
CA LEU A 297 -0.06 -1.36 14.66
C LEU A 297 0.50 -1.75 16.04
N LEU A 298 1.53 -2.61 16.08
CA LEU A 298 2.13 -3.09 17.33
C LEU A 298 2.87 -1.97 18.10
N ARG A 299 3.35 -0.92 17.40
CA ARG A 299 3.81 0.31 18.08
C ARG A 299 2.64 1.17 18.55
N PHE A 300 1.65 1.39 17.69
CA PHE A 300 0.51 2.29 17.91
C PHE A 300 -0.48 1.84 19.00
N GLN A 301 -0.62 0.53 19.23
CA GLN A 301 -1.64 -0.07 20.13
C GLN A 301 -1.71 0.51 21.55
N HIS A 302 -0.60 1.02 22.09
CA HIS A 302 -0.45 1.33 23.51
C HIS A 302 -1.31 2.52 23.99
N GLY A 303 -1.73 3.41 23.07
CA GLY A 303 -2.63 4.53 23.37
C GLY A 303 -4.09 4.31 22.98
N VAL A 304 -4.47 3.12 22.52
CA VAL A 304 -5.82 2.83 21.98
C VAL A 304 -6.86 2.70 23.10
N LEU A 305 -6.52 2.02 24.19
CA LEU A 305 -7.41 1.83 25.35
C LEU A 305 -7.02 2.82 26.47
N PRO A 306 -7.99 3.28 27.29
CA PRO A 306 -7.68 4.04 28.51
C PRO A 306 -6.80 3.24 29.47
N LEU A 307 -5.91 3.93 30.20
CA LEU A 307 -5.02 3.32 31.19
C LEU A 307 -5.35 3.80 32.62
N GLY A 308 -5.38 2.88 33.58
CA GLY A 308 -5.69 3.18 34.97
C GLY A 308 -7.09 3.79 35.14
N ASP A 309 -7.18 4.96 35.77
CA ASP A 309 -8.44 5.69 36.03
C ASP A 309 -8.92 6.54 34.83
N GLU A 310 -8.26 6.48 33.68
CA GLU A 310 -8.67 7.20 32.47
C GLU A 310 -10.03 6.74 31.96
N LYS A 311 -10.87 7.71 31.56
CA LYS A 311 -12.18 7.43 30.97
C LYS A 311 -12.10 7.31 29.43
N PRO A 312 -12.94 6.47 28.80
CA PRO A 312 -13.09 6.44 27.35
C PRO A 312 -13.36 7.83 26.77
N SER A 313 -12.50 8.26 25.83
CA SER A 313 -12.50 9.60 25.25
C SER A 313 -12.69 9.53 23.73
N ALA A 314 -12.89 10.68 23.09
CA ALA A 314 -12.90 10.74 21.61
C ALA A 314 -11.57 10.24 21.02
N ALA A 315 -10.42 10.52 21.67
CA ALA A 315 -9.13 10.01 21.21
C ALA A 315 -9.06 8.48 21.27
N HIS A 316 -9.58 7.85 22.33
CA HIS A 316 -9.66 6.38 22.45
C HIS A 316 -10.55 5.77 21.34
N ARG A 317 -11.69 6.39 21.03
CA ARG A 317 -12.57 5.95 19.93
C ARG A 317 -11.93 6.10 18.55
N ASN A 318 -11.26 7.22 18.29
CA ASN A 318 -10.59 7.47 17.01
C ASN A 318 -9.41 6.51 16.79
N ARG A 319 -8.59 6.28 17.82
CA ARG A 319 -7.46 5.34 17.75
C ARG A 319 -7.94 3.90 17.57
N LEU A 320 -9.05 3.52 18.21
CA LEU A 320 -9.63 2.20 18.04
C LEU A 320 -10.11 1.98 16.60
N ALA A 321 -10.79 2.96 15.97
CA ALA A 321 -11.17 2.86 14.57
C ALA A 321 -9.96 2.69 13.62
N LEU A 322 -8.83 3.34 13.91
CA LEU A 322 -7.59 3.12 13.16
C LEU A 322 -6.99 1.72 13.39
N ALA A 323 -7.04 1.20 14.63
CA ALA A 323 -6.59 -0.16 14.94
C ALA A 323 -7.49 -1.23 14.28
N GLU A 324 -8.80 -1.02 14.24
CA GLU A 324 -9.77 -1.85 13.52
C GLU A 324 -9.46 -1.84 12.01
N ALA A 325 -9.24 -0.68 11.41
CA ALA A 325 -8.87 -0.56 10.00
C ALA A 325 -7.53 -1.26 9.69
N ALA A 326 -6.53 -1.14 10.55
CA ALA A 326 -5.27 -1.89 10.40
C ALA A 326 -5.48 -3.41 10.46
N GLY A 327 -6.32 -3.88 11.39
CA GLY A 327 -6.76 -5.28 11.45
C GLY A 327 -7.45 -5.75 10.18
N THR A 328 -8.32 -4.92 9.60
CA THR A 328 -9.01 -5.20 8.33
C THR A 328 -8.04 -5.37 7.16
N VAL A 329 -7.04 -4.50 7.03
CA VAL A 329 -5.99 -4.61 6.00
C VAL A 329 -5.12 -5.85 6.19
N LEU A 330 -4.77 -6.19 7.45
CA LEU A 330 -4.04 -7.42 7.76
C LEU A 330 -4.83 -8.67 7.35
N ALA A 331 -6.12 -8.73 7.66
CA ALA A 331 -6.99 -9.85 7.30
C ALA A 331 -7.17 -10.00 5.78
N GLY A 332 -7.45 -8.91 5.06
CA GLY A 332 -7.59 -8.93 3.60
C GLY A 332 -6.29 -9.37 2.90
N GLY A 333 -5.16 -8.84 3.34
CA GLY A 333 -3.85 -9.23 2.80
C GLY A 333 -3.48 -10.69 3.07
N LEU A 334 -3.71 -11.19 4.30
CA LEU A 334 -3.50 -12.61 4.62
C LEU A 334 -4.41 -13.51 3.76
N SER A 335 -5.66 -13.14 3.55
CA SER A 335 -6.60 -13.86 2.68
C SER A 335 -6.13 -13.92 1.21
N LEU A 336 -5.60 -12.80 0.67
CA LEU A 336 -4.99 -12.77 -0.66
C LEU A 336 -3.75 -13.68 -0.77
N LEU A 337 -2.92 -13.75 0.27
CA LEU A 337 -1.80 -14.71 0.36
C LEU A 337 -2.28 -16.16 0.58
N GLY A 338 -3.56 -16.38 0.91
CA GLY A 338 -4.13 -17.68 1.24
C GLY A 338 -3.64 -18.22 2.58
N ILE A 339 -3.52 -17.34 3.58
CA ILE A 339 -3.02 -17.60 4.93
C ILE A 339 -4.11 -17.21 5.93
N ASP A 340 -4.29 -17.98 7.00
CA ASP A 340 -5.33 -17.72 7.99
C ASP A 340 -5.01 -16.53 8.93
N ALA A 341 -6.03 -15.72 9.20
CA ALA A 341 -5.99 -14.60 10.14
C ALA A 341 -6.77 -14.96 11.42
N PRO A 342 -6.13 -15.52 12.46
CA PRO A 342 -6.81 -16.01 13.66
C PRO A 342 -7.15 -14.87 14.63
N GLU A 343 -8.34 -14.87 15.22
CA GLU A 343 -8.76 -13.82 16.17
C GLU A 343 -8.09 -13.91 17.56
N PHE A 344 -7.35 -15.01 17.79
CA PHE A 344 -6.66 -15.38 19.02
C PHE A 344 -5.35 -16.07 18.65
N LEU A 345 -4.27 -15.73 19.36
CA LEU A 345 -2.94 -16.32 19.31
C LEU A 345 -2.33 -16.33 20.71
#